data_AF-A0A8B3BY58-F1
#
_entry.id   AF-A0A8B3BY58-F1
#
_cell.length_a   1.000
_cell.length_b   1.000
_cell.length_c   1.000
_cell.angle_alpha   90.00
_cell.angle_beta   90.00
_cell.angle_gamma   90.00
#
_symmetry.space_group_name_H-M   'P 1'
#
loop_
_entity.id
_entity.type
_entity.pdbx_description
1 polymer ?
#
loop_
_entity_poly.entity_id
_entity_poly.type
_entity_poly.pdbx_seq_one_letter_code
_entity_poly.pdbx_strand_id
1 'polypeptide(L)'
;MSRPAHFLDPYKFQIEEMVKLGCSDEHICRVLEDITGKEVKKRVIANKRMWLRKMENKRKQYEPYKGEIKCMIEYGLTIQNIYAAISEESGIDASIETFKNFLKDNDMLPESKKQETSVKDIFGTIANYMEFHEGWVRTSCRLNRAMSNPNRILMRRYLQ
;
A
#
# COMPACT_ATOMS: atom_id res chain seq x y z
N MET A 1 -25.57 22.01 -19.43
CA MET A 1 -24.84 22.48 -18.24
C MET A 1 -23.57 21.66 -18.08
N SER A 2 -22.43 22.18 -18.55
CA SER A 2 -21.13 21.51 -18.44
C SER A 2 -20.60 21.68 -17.02
N ARG A 3 -20.32 20.59 -16.29
CA ARG A 3 -19.67 20.68 -14.98
C ARG A 3 -18.23 21.19 -15.19
N PRO A 4 -17.77 22.25 -14.50
CA PRO A 4 -16.43 22.76 -14.70
C PRO A 4 -15.38 21.69 -14.35
N ALA A 5 -14.39 21.50 -15.22
CA ALA A 5 -13.26 20.58 -15.02
C ALA A 5 -12.29 21.00 -13.89
N HIS A 6 -12.70 21.92 -13.00
CA HIS A 6 -11.98 22.35 -11.79
C HIS A 6 -12.16 21.39 -10.59
N PHE A 7 -12.74 20.20 -10.79
CA PHE A 7 -13.34 19.41 -9.71
C PHE A 7 -12.41 18.39 -9.03
N LEU A 8 -11.17 18.24 -9.50
CA LEU A 8 -10.18 17.36 -8.86
C LEU A 8 -9.09 18.23 -8.25
N ASP A 9 -8.99 18.16 -6.94
CA ASP A 9 -7.86 18.73 -6.21
C ASP A 9 -6.55 18.20 -6.81
N PRO A 10 -5.60 19.08 -7.21
CA PRO A 10 -4.35 18.65 -7.85
C PRO A 10 -3.49 17.74 -6.96
N TYR A 11 -3.73 17.75 -5.65
CA TYR A 11 -3.04 16.92 -4.67
C TYR A 11 -3.89 15.75 -4.17
N LYS A 12 -5.09 15.53 -4.74
CA LYS A 12 -5.99 14.46 -4.30
C LYS A 12 -5.28 13.12 -4.27
N PHE A 13 -4.64 12.74 -5.38
CA PHE A 13 -3.95 11.47 -5.51
C PHE A 13 -2.82 11.34 -4.47
N GLN A 14 -1.98 12.37 -4.32
CA GLN A 14 -0.88 12.39 -3.37
C GLN A 14 -1.38 12.27 -1.92
N ILE A 15 -2.45 12.98 -1.57
CA ILE A 15 -3.08 12.88 -0.24
C ILE A 15 -3.61 11.45 -0.02
N GLU A 16 -4.29 10.88 -1.01
CA GLU A 16 -4.82 9.50 -0.92
C GLU A 16 -3.70 8.46 -0.73
N GLU A 17 -2.59 8.58 -1.47
CA GLU A 17 -1.43 7.68 -1.32
C GLU A 17 -0.77 7.82 0.05
N MET A 18 -0.54 9.04 0.53
CA MET A 18 0.02 9.24 1.88
C MET A 18 -0.90 8.72 2.98
N VAL A 19 -2.22 8.82 2.79
CA VAL A 19 -3.20 8.22 3.72
C VAL A 19 -3.11 6.69 3.70
N LYS A 20 -2.96 6.05 2.54
CA LYS A 20 -2.74 4.59 2.45
C LYS A 20 -1.46 4.15 3.16
N LEU A 21 -0.41 4.97 3.10
CA LEU A 21 0.86 4.74 3.80
C LEU A 21 0.79 5.02 5.31
N GLY A 22 -0.35 5.49 5.83
CA GLY A 22 -0.53 5.76 7.25
C GLY A 22 0.10 7.06 7.75
N CYS A 23 0.40 8.01 6.85
CA CYS A 23 0.94 9.31 7.24
C CYS A 23 -0.04 10.11 8.11
N SER A 24 0.48 10.83 9.12
CA SER A 24 -0.33 11.73 9.94
C SER A 24 -0.76 12.98 9.15
N ASP A 25 -1.84 13.62 9.58
CA ASP A 25 -2.34 14.84 8.92
C ASP A 25 -1.28 15.96 8.96
N GLU A 26 -0.54 16.09 10.06
CA GLU A 26 0.55 17.07 10.20
C GLU A 26 1.71 16.78 9.25
N HIS A 27 2.00 15.52 8.97
CA HIS A 27 3.04 15.15 8.01
C HIS A 27 2.61 15.48 6.58
N ILE A 28 1.37 15.12 6.21
CA ILE A 28 0.81 15.40 4.88
C ILE A 28 0.72 16.91 4.65
N CYS A 29 0.29 17.68 5.66
CA CYS A 29 0.24 19.14 5.56
C CYS A 29 1.62 19.74 5.31
N ARG A 30 2.63 19.35 6.09
CA ARG A 30 4.01 19.82 5.93
C ARG A 30 4.57 19.55 4.53
N VAL A 31 4.44 18.31 4.05
CA VAL A 31 4.92 17.93 2.71
C VAL A 31 4.27 18.79 1.62
N LEU A 32 2.96 19.01 1.71
CA LEU A 32 2.25 19.81 0.70
C LEU A 32 2.50 21.31 0.86
N GLU A 33 2.69 21.82 2.07
CA GLU A 33 3.09 23.21 2.34
C GLU A 33 4.49 23.50 1.79
N ASP A 34 5.45 22.57 1.93
CA ASP A 34 6.79 22.70 1.36
C ASP A 34 6.77 22.75 -0.18
N ILE A 35 5.88 21.97 -0.81
CA ILE A 35 5.73 21.96 -2.28
C ILE A 35 5.00 23.21 -2.79
N THR A 36 4.00 23.70 -2.05
CA THR A 36 3.08 24.74 -2.54
C THR A 36 3.39 26.15 -2.03
N GLY A 37 4.13 26.27 -0.93
CA GLY A 37 4.37 27.52 -0.20
C GLY A 37 3.11 28.13 0.42
N LYS A 38 2.01 27.36 0.58
CA LYS A 38 0.70 27.86 1.04
C LYS A 38 0.08 26.93 2.05
N GLU A 39 -0.78 27.45 2.92
CA GLU A 39 -1.54 26.65 3.88
C GLU A 39 -2.48 25.65 3.17
N VAL A 40 -2.38 24.36 3.52
CA VAL A 40 -3.14 23.27 2.88
C VAL A 40 -4.02 22.48 3.85
N LYS A 41 -4.02 22.80 5.14
CA LYS A 41 -4.70 21.99 6.18
C LYS A 41 -6.16 21.65 5.87
N LYS A 42 -6.99 22.63 5.50
CA LYS A 42 -8.40 22.40 5.15
C LYS A 42 -8.56 21.44 3.96
N ARG A 43 -7.66 21.57 2.99
CA ARG A 43 -7.61 20.76 1.77
C ARG A 43 -7.30 19.30 2.10
N VAL A 44 -6.27 19.07 2.90
CA VAL A 44 -5.86 17.72 3.34
C VAL A 44 -7.00 17.02 4.07
N ILE A 45 -7.61 17.69 5.04
CA ILE A 45 -8.71 17.14 5.83
C ILE A 45 -9.90 16.78 4.93
N ALA A 46 -10.28 17.66 4.00
CA ALA A 46 -11.42 17.42 3.10
C ALA A 46 -11.19 16.21 2.18
N ASN A 47 -10.01 16.12 1.54
CA ASN A 47 -9.67 15.00 0.65
C ASN A 47 -9.56 13.68 1.41
N LYS A 48 -8.88 13.67 2.56
CA LYS A 48 -8.78 12.48 3.41
C LYS A 48 -10.16 11.97 3.83
N ARG A 49 -11.05 12.86 4.31
CA ARG A 49 -12.44 12.49 4.67
C ARG A 49 -13.25 11.97 3.48
N MET A 50 -13.06 12.54 2.30
CA MET A 50 -13.72 12.06 1.08
C MET A 50 -13.24 10.66 0.72
N TRP A 51 -11.93 10.42 0.78
CA TRP A 51 -11.34 9.12 0.50
C TRP A 51 -11.77 8.05 1.52
N LEU A 52 -11.73 8.36 2.82
CA LEU A 52 -12.17 7.44 3.86
C LEU A 52 -13.63 7.02 3.67
N ARG A 53 -14.53 7.97 3.36
CA ARG A 53 -15.93 7.68 3.02
C ARG A 53 -16.07 6.81 1.78
N LYS A 54 -15.27 7.08 0.74
CA LYS A 54 -15.26 6.25 -0.48
C LYS A 54 -14.85 4.81 -0.15
N MET A 55 -13.81 4.62 0.66
CA MET A 55 -13.36 3.28 1.07
C MET A 55 -14.40 2.57 1.94
N GLU A 56 -15.02 3.28 2.87
CA GLU A 56 -16.10 2.73 3.71
C GLU A 56 -17.31 2.29 2.86
N ASN A 57 -17.72 3.11 1.88
CA ASN A 57 -18.79 2.73 0.96
C ASN A 57 -18.45 1.50 0.14
N LYS A 58 -17.19 1.37 -0.33
CA LYS A 58 -16.73 0.14 -0.99
C LYS A 58 -16.77 -1.06 -0.04
N ARG A 59 -16.40 -0.92 1.23
CA ARG A 59 -16.49 -2.01 2.22
C ARG A 59 -17.93 -2.47 2.43
N LYS A 60 -18.89 -1.55 2.51
CA LYS A 60 -20.32 -1.88 2.68
C LYS A 60 -20.91 -2.69 1.52
N GLN A 61 -20.29 -2.67 0.34
CA GLN A 61 -20.73 -3.50 -0.79
C GLN A 61 -20.58 -5.00 -0.52
N TYR A 62 -19.73 -5.40 0.45
CA TYR A 62 -19.56 -6.80 0.84
C TYR A 62 -20.61 -7.29 1.85
N GLU A 63 -21.43 -6.41 2.44
CA GLU A 63 -22.45 -6.81 3.43
C GLU A 63 -23.43 -7.88 2.92
N PRO A 64 -23.96 -7.82 1.68
CA PRO A 64 -24.85 -8.85 1.16
C PRO A 64 -24.21 -10.25 1.11
N TYR A 65 -22.88 -10.30 0.95
CA TYR A 65 -22.10 -11.54 0.82
C TYR A 65 -21.57 -12.04 2.17
N LYS A 66 -21.86 -11.35 3.28
CA LYS A 66 -21.28 -11.65 4.60
C LYS A 66 -21.51 -13.10 5.02
N GLY A 67 -22.69 -13.65 4.77
CA GLY A 67 -23.02 -15.05 5.10
C GLY A 67 -22.18 -16.05 4.30
N GLU A 68 -22.07 -15.83 2.99
CA GLU A 68 -21.28 -16.67 2.08
C GLU A 68 -19.78 -16.61 2.40
N ILE A 69 -19.25 -15.40 2.61
CA ILE A 69 -17.87 -15.18 3.03
C ILE A 69 -17.59 -15.96 4.33
N LYS A 70 -18.52 -15.94 5.29
CA LYS A 70 -18.38 -16.70 6.54
C LYS A 70 -18.30 -18.20 6.29
N CYS A 71 -19.21 -18.74 5.48
CA CYS A 71 -19.19 -20.15 5.09
C CYS A 71 -17.85 -20.52 4.43
N MET A 72 -17.36 -19.72 3.48
CA MET A 72 -16.09 -19.98 2.79
C MET A 72 -14.89 -19.99 3.76
N ILE A 73 -14.89 -19.11 4.77
CA ILE A 73 -13.87 -19.11 5.82
C ILE A 73 -13.96 -20.38 6.68
N GLU A 74 -15.17 -20.82 7.05
CA GLU A 74 -15.40 -22.05 7.80
C GLU A 74 -14.96 -23.30 7.01
N TYR A 75 -15.12 -23.29 5.68
CA TYR A 75 -14.57 -24.31 4.77
C TYR A 75 -13.04 -24.24 4.61
N GLY A 76 -12.36 -23.26 5.21
CA GLY A 76 -10.91 -23.14 5.22
C GLY A 76 -10.32 -22.52 3.95
N LEU A 77 -11.10 -21.78 3.16
CA LEU A 77 -10.57 -21.06 2.00
C LEU A 77 -9.66 -19.92 2.45
N THR A 78 -8.64 -19.62 1.64
CA THR A 78 -7.76 -18.48 1.88
C THR A 78 -8.48 -17.16 1.57
N ILE A 79 -8.09 -16.07 2.23
CA ILE A 79 -8.63 -14.72 1.97
C ILE A 79 -8.53 -14.36 0.48
N GLN A 80 -7.45 -14.77 -0.20
CA GLN A 80 -7.25 -14.51 -1.63
C GLN A 80 -8.27 -15.24 -2.51
N ASN A 81 -8.54 -16.51 -2.23
CA ASN A 81 -9.51 -17.29 -2.99
C ASN A 81 -10.94 -16.78 -2.76
N ILE A 82 -11.28 -16.44 -1.51
CA ILE A 82 -12.58 -15.85 -1.18
C ILE A 82 -12.75 -14.51 -1.90
N TYR A 83 -11.73 -13.64 -1.82
CA TYR A 83 -11.75 -12.36 -2.52
C TYR A 83 -11.96 -12.52 -4.03
N ALA A 84 -11.25 -13.46 -4.67
CA ALA A 84 -11.40 -13.72 -6.10
C ALA A 84 -12.82 -14.18 -6.45
N ALA A 85 -13.38 -15.15 -5.70
CA ALA A 85 -14.72 -15.66 -5.92
C ALA A 85 -15.80 -14.57 -5.77
N ILE A 86 -15.75 -13.82 -4.67
CA ILE A 86 -16.71 -12.74 -4.42
C ILE A 86 -16.55 -11.63 -5.47
N SER A 87 -15.32 -11.25 -5.84
CA SER A 87 -15.11 -10.22 -6.86
C SER A 87 -15.63 -10.65 -8.24
N GLU A 88 -15.49 -11.92 -8.61
CA GLU A 88 -16.01 -12.46 -9.86
C GLU A 88 -17.54 -12.47 -9.88
N GLU A 89 -18.19 -12.88 -8.79
CA GLU A 89 -19.65 -12.94 -8.72
C GLU A 89 -20.31 -11.58 -8.56
N SER A 90 -19.76 -10.71 -7.70
CA SER A 90 -20.36 -9.43 -7.34
C SER A 90 -20.00 -8.28 -8.29
N GLY A 91 -18.90 -8.40 -9.03
CA GLY A 91 -18.33 -7.31 -9.82
C GLY A 91 -17.81 -6.13 -8.97
N ILE A 92 -17.59 -6.33 -7.67
CA ILE A 92 -17.07 -5.28 -6.77
C ILE A 92 -15.62 -4.93 -7.18
N ASP A 93 -15.47 -3.75 -7.79
CA ASP A 93 -14.17 -3.13 -8.05
C ASP A 93 -13.60 -2.51 -6.77
N ALA A 94 -13.10 -3.34 -5.86
CA ALA A 94 -12.38 -2.92 -4.67
C ALA A 94 -11.12 -3.76 -4.48
N SER A 95 -10.08 -3.16 -3.88
CA SER A 95 -8.82 -3.87 -3.63
C SER A 95 -9.00 -4.96 -2.57
N ILE A 96 -8.14 -5.98 -2.62
CA ILE A 96 -8.07 -7.02 -1.57
C ILE A 96 -7.87 -6.44 -0.17
N GLU A 97 -7.20 -5.28 -0.05
CA GLU A 97 -7.02 -4.60 1.23
C GLU A 97 -8.34 -4.04 1.77
N THR A 98 -9.21 -3.55 0.88
CA THR A 98 -10.57 -3.12 1.24
C THR A 98 -11.38 -4.30 1.78
N PHE A 99 -11.24 -5.47 1.14
CA PHE A 99 -11.86 -6.71 1.59
C PHE A 99 -11.33 -7.19 2.95
N LYS A 100 -10.01 -7.19 3.17
CA LYS A 100 -9.41 -7.52 4.48
C LYS A 100 -9.91 -6.60 5.60
N ASN A 101 -10.05 -5.31 5.32
CA ASN A 101 -10.61 -4.37 6.29
C ASN A 101 -12.09 -4.66 6.58
N PHE A 102 -12.88 -5.10 5.59
CA PHE A 102 -14.24 -5.57 5.82
C PHE A 102 -14.28 -6.81 6.74
N LEU A 103 -13.39 -7.78 6.53
CA LEU A 103 -13.27 -8.95 7.42
C LEU A 103 -12.89 -8.52 8.85
N LYS A 104 -11.98 -7.56 8.99
CA LYS A 104 -11.56 -7.01 10.28
C LYS A 104 -12.69 -6.30 11.00
N ASP A 105 -13.46 -5.46 10.29
CA ASP A 105 -14.60 -4.72 10.83
C ASP A 105 -15.72 -5.65 11.32
N ASN A 106 -15.73 -6.92 10.88
CA ASN A 106 -16.75 -7.92 11.19
C ASN A 106 -16.26 -9.10 12.04
N ASP A 107 -15.03 -9.04 12.58
CA ASP A 107 -14.41 -10.14 13.34
C ASP A 107 -14.33 -11.48 12.57
N MET A 108 -14.13 -11.39 11.25
CA MET A 108 -14.06 -12.53 10.33
C MET A 108 -12.67 -12.76 9.75
N LEU A 109 -11.62 -12.16 10.33
CA LEU A 109 -10.27 -12.52 9.92
C LEU A 109 -10.01 -13.97 10.37
N PRO A 110 -9.77 -14.92 9.44
CA PRO A 110 -9.35 -16.24 9.85
C PRO A 110 -8.11 -16.10 10.72
N GLU A 111 -8.04 -16.86 11.82
CA GLU A 111 -6.80 -16.95 12.58
C GLU A 111 -5.70 -17.25 11.58
N SER A 112 -4.77 -16.29 11.42
CA SER A 112 -3.58 -16.60 10.66
C SER A 112 -2.96 -17.76 11.42
N LYS A 113 -3.04 -18.98 10.86
CA LYS A 113 -1.95 -19.92 11.06
C LYS A 113 -0.76 -19.07 10.69
N LYS A 114 0.00 -18.61 11.69
CA LYS A 114 1.30 -18.01 11.44
C LYS A 114 1.93 -19.03 10.51
N GLN A 115 2.10 -18.68 9.23
CA GLN A 115 3.20 -19.31 8.54
C GLN A 115 4.35 -18.90 9.43
N GLU A 116 4.87 -19.87 10.19
CA GLU A 116 6.18 -19.74 10.77
C GLU A 116 7.08 -19.60 9.55
N THR A 117 7.18 -18.39 9.02
CA THR A 117 8.33 -17.97 8.25
C THR A 117 9.47 -18.25 9.19
N SER A 118 10.17 -19.34 8.90
CA SER A 118 11.23 -19.76 9.78
C SER A 118 12.23 -18.61 9.80
N VAL A 119 12.92 -18.43 10.92
CA VAL A 119 14.01 -17.46 11.01
C VAL A 119 14.98 -17.65 9.82
N LYS A 120 15.16 -18.90 9.37
CA LYS A 120 15.92 -19.27 8.18
C LYS A 120 15.37 -18.66 6.87
N ASP A 121 14.06 -18.63 6.67
CA ASP A 121 13.44 -18.04 5.45
C ASP A 121 13.60 -16.52 5.41
N ILE A 122 13.49 -15.86 6.57
CA ILE A 122 13.73 -14.43 6.70
C ILE A 122 15.19 -14.10 6.39
N PHE A 123 16.13 -14.81 7.03
CA PHE A 123 17.55 -14.61 6.75
C PHE A 123 17.94 -14.97 5.32
N GLY A 124 17.31 -16.00 4.72
CA GLY A 124 17.50 -16.34 3.31
C GLY A 124 17.03 -15.23 2.37
N THR A 125 15.87 -14.62 2.65
CA THR A 125 15.37 -13.49 1.86
C THR A 125 16.28 -12.27 1.97
N ILE A 126 16.77 -11.97 3.18
CA ILE A 126 17.71 -10.88 3.42
C ILE A 126 19.04 -11.15 2.68
N ALA A 127 19.57 -12.38 2.75
CA ALA A 127 20.80 -12.76 2.05
C ALA A 127 20.66 -12.60 0.52
N ASN A 128 19.57 -13.09 -0.05
CA ASN A 128 19.28 -12.95 -1.49
C ASN A 128 19.18 -11.47 -1.90
N TYR A 129 18.53 -10.63 -1.08
CA TYR A 129 18.44 -9.20 -1.34
C TYR A 129 19.82 -8.51 -1.27
N MET A 130 20.63 -8.85 -0.27
CA MET A 130 21.99 -8.32 -0.12
C MET A 130 22.88 -8.73 -1.31
N GLU A 131 22.82 -9.98 -1.75
CA GLU A 131 23.57 -10.49 -2.91
C GLU A 131 23.14 -9.77 -4.21
N PHE A 132 21.83 -9.64 -4.44
CA PHE A 132 21.30 -8.88 -5.58
C PHE A 132 21.78 -7.43 -5.55
N HIS A 133 21.65 -6.77 -4.39
CA HIS A 133 22.03 -5.37 -4.23
C HIS A 133 23.53 -5.18 -4.45
N GLU A 134 24.38 -6.07 -3.91
CA GLU A 134 25.81 -6.03 -4.15
C GLU A 134 26.13 -6.18 -5.65
N GLY A 135 25.53 -7.16 -6.33
CA GLY A 135 25.69 -7.38 -7.76
C GLY A 135 25.27 -6.16 -8.60
N TRP A 136 24.16 -5.54 -8.24
CA TRP A 136 23.64 -4.33 -8.89
C TRP A 136 24.59 -3.13 -8.71
N VAL A 137 25.08 -2.89 -7.49
CA VAL A 137 26.03 -1.82 -7.21
C VAL A 137 27.36 -2.05 -7.96
N ARG A 138 27.89 -3.28 -7.97
CA ARG A 138 29.13 -3.62 -8.72
C ARG A 138 28.96 -3.38 -10.22
N THR A 139 27.82 -3.79 -10.78
CA THR A 139 27.51 -3.57 -12.20
C THR A 139 27.42 -2.08 -12.52
N SER A 140 26.73 -1.30 -11.69
CA SER A 140 26.63 0.15 -11.81
C SER A 140 28.00 0.86 -11.72
N CYS A 141 28.91 0.36 -10.89
CA CYS A 141 30.30 0.83 -10.81
C CYS A 141 31.15 0.55 -12.05
N ARG A 142 30.84 -0.53 -12.78
CA ARG A 142 31.51 -0.89 -14.04
C ARG A 142 31.04 -0.04 -15.21
N LEU A 143 29.73 0.25 -15.25
CA LEU A 143 29.09 1.06 -16.28
C LEU A 143 29.49 2.54 -16.19
N ASN A 144 29.60 3.10 -14.98
CA ASN A 144 30.06 4.47 -14.77
C ASN A 144 31.33 4.51 -13.92
N ARG A 145 32.47 4.77 -14.58
CA ARG A 145 33.81 4.78 -13.98
C ARG A 145 34.21 6.10 -13.32
N ALA A 146 33.33 7.10 -13.30
CA ALA A 146 33.61 8.38 -12.67
C ALA A 146 33.95 8.21 -11.17
N MET A 147 34.97 8.92 -10.69
CA MET A 147 35.37 8.87 -9.27
C MET A 147 34.30 9.39 -8.32
N SER A 148 33.44 10.31 -8.79
CA SER A 148 32.29 10.84 -8.05
C SER A 148 31.07 9.94 -8.07
N ASN A 149 31.11 8.78 -8.73
CA ASN A 149 29.97 7.86 -8.77
C ASN A 149 29.64 7.38 -7.34
N PRO A 150 28.43 7.67 -6.82
CA PRO A 150 28.05 7.32 -5.45
C PRO A 150 28.13 5.81 -5.19
N ASN A 151 27.87 4.97 -6.19
CA ASN A 151 28.01 3.52 -6.07
C ASN A 151 29.47 3.08 -5.88
N ARG A 152 30.43 3.78 -6.51
CA ARG A 152 31.87 3.49 -6.34
C ARG A 152 32.39 3.96 -4.99
N ILE A 153 31.89 5.10 -4.52
CA ILE A 153 32.19 5.62 -3.16
C ILE A 153 31.67 4.63 -2.12
N LEU A 154 30.43 4.14 -2.28
CA LEU A 154 29.83 3.13 -1.42
C LEU A 154 30.66 1.84 -1.41
N MET A 155 31.02 1.30 -2.58
CA MET A 155 31.83 0.08 -2.71
C MET A 155 33.23 0.20 -2.08
N ARG A 156 33.88 1.36 -2.20
CA ARG A 156 35.17 1.60 -1.54
C ARG A 156 35.08 1.55 -0.02
N ARG A 157 33.96 2.00 0.57
CA ARG A 157 33.73 1.93 2.01
C ARG A 157 33.33 0.53 2.48
N TYR A 158 32.64 -0.23 1.65
CA TYR A 158 32.16 -1.57 1.98
C TYR A 158 33.25 -2.65 1.92
N LEU A 159 34.31 -2.43 1.13
CA LEU A 159 35.45 -3.36 0.96
C LEU A 159 36.65 -3.05 1.86
N GLN A 160 36.55 -2.05 2.74
CA GLN A 160 37.53 -1.76 3.79
C GLN A 160 37.23 -2.57 5.04
#